data_AF-A0A6J6XW80-F1
#
_entry.id   AF-A0A6J6XW80-F1
#
_cell.length_a   1.000
_cell.length_b   1.000
_cell.length_c   1.000
_cell.angle_alpha   90.00
_cell.angle_beta   90.00
_cell.angle_gamma   90.00
#
_symmetry.space_group_name_H-M   'P 1'
#
loop_
_entity.id
_entity.type
_entity.pdbx_description
1 polymer ?
#
loop_
_entity_poly.entity_id
_entity_poly.type
_entity_poly.pdbx_seq_one_letter_code
_entity_poly.pdbx_strand_id
1 'polypeptide(L)' 'MDSRTFANPAERSWNFRTVGKGHGDEFWTLFFNALKEIGYDDVLSIENEDPYDTFEQGTIDAAKYALTVLSKITKN' A
#
# COMPACT_ATOMS: atom_id res chain seq x y z
N MET A 1 -1.14 -13.79 -15.66
CA MET A 1 -1.80 -12.58 -15.14
C MET A 1 -3.29 -12.75 -15.30
N ASP A 2 -4.09 -12.45 -14.27
CA ASP A 2 -5.55 -12.51 -14.35
C ASP A 2 -6.09 -11.29 -15.12
N SER A 3 -6.68 -11.52 -16.29
CA SER A 3 -7.17 -10.49 -17.22
C SER A 3 -8.67 -10.18 -17.08
N ARG A 4 -9.35 -10.75 -16.09
CA ARG A 4 -10.76 -10.45 -15.82
C ARG A 4 -10.94 -8.99 -15.40
N THR A 5 -12.18 -8.50 -15.41
CA THR A 5 -12.50 -7.13 -14.96
C THR A 5 -12.41 -7.01 -13.44
N PHE A 6 -12.33 -5.79 -12.91
CA PHE A 6 -12.38 -5.54 -11.46
C PHE A 6 -13.82 -5.51 -10.90
N ALA A 7 -14.84 -5.66 -11.76
CA ALA A 7 -16.24 -5.57 -11.37
C ALA A 7 -16.73 -6.77 -10.52
N ASN A 8 -16.07 -7.93 -10.62
CA ASN A 8 -16.35 -9.08 -9.78
C ASN A 8 -15.08 -9.61 -9.08
N PRO A 9 -14.71 -9.01 -7.93
CA PRO A 9 -13.51 -9.38 -7.18
C PRO A 9 -13.46 -10.86 -6.76
N ALA A 10 -14.61 -11.48 -6.51
CA ALA A 10 -14.69 -12.85 -6.00
C ALA A 10 -14.26 -13.90 -7.04
N GLU A 11 -14.37 -13.59 -8.33
CA GLU A 11 -13.94 -14.50 -9.38
C GLU A 11 -12.44 -14.42 -9.64
N ARG A 12 -11.77 -13.33 -9.24
CA ARG A 12 -10.37 -13.08 -9.56
C ARG A 12 -9.43 -13.95 -8.72
N SER A 13 -8.28 -14.29 -9.30
CA SER A 13 -7.22 -15.02 -8.59
C SER A 13 -6.40 -14.11 -7.66
N TRP A 14 -6.57 -12.79 -7.77
CA TRP A 14 -6.01 -11.78 -6.87
C TRP A 14 -6.79 -10.46 -6.98
N ASN A 15 -6.76 -9.66 -5.92
CA ASN A 15 -7.36 -8.33 -5.83
C ASN A 15 -6.38 -7.34 -5.21
N PHE A 16 -6.54 -6.06 -5.52
CA PHE A 16 -5.87 -5.00 -4.76
C PHE A 16 -6.39 -4.97 -3.33
N ARG A 17 -5.50 -4.63 -2.39
CA ARG A 17 -5.81 -4.46 -0.97
C ARG A 17 -5.21 -3.13 -0.51
N THR A 18 -5.88 -2.46 0.43
CA THR A 18 -5.35 -1.28 1.11
C THR A 18 -3.96 -1.58 1.68
N VAL A 19 -3.02 -0.63 1.58
CA VAL A 19 -1.67 -0.75 2.14
C VAL A 19 -1.75 -1.18 3.62
N GLY A 20 -1.07 -2.27 3.97
CA GLY A 20 -1.13 -2.91 5.29
C GLY A 20 -2.15 -4.04 5.44
N LYS A 21 -3.09 -4.21 4.50
CA LYS A 21 -4.08 -5.32 4.48
C LYS A 21 -3.71 -6.48 3.54
N GLY A 22 -2.58 -6.38 2.83
CA GLY A 22 -2.02 -7.45 1.99
C GLY A 22 -0.58 -7.75 2.39
N HIS A 23 0.32 -6.80 2.17
CA HIS A 23 1.69 -6.84 2.66
C HIS A 23 1.83 -6.10 4.01
N GLY A 24 2.65 -6.65 4.90
CA GLY A 24 2.96 -6.09 6.22
C GLY A 24 4.31 -5.36 6.29
N ASP A 25 4.76 -5.08 7.52
CA ASP A 25 5.88 -4.16 7.80
C ASP A 25 7.18 -4.54 7.10
N GLU A 26 7.49 -5.84 6.97
CA GLU A 26 8.72 -6.32 6.34
C GLU A 26 8.82 -5.82 4.89
N PHE A 27 7.76 -6.01 4.11
CA PHE A 27 7.72 -5.57 2.71
C PHE A 27 7.80 -4.05 2.60
N TRP A 28 6.97 -3.33 3.35
CA TRP A 28 6.89 -1.87 3.26
C TRP A 28 8.15 -1.18 3.78
N THR A 29 8.82 -1.77 4.78
CA THR A 29 10.12 -1.28 5.25
C THR A 29 11.18 -1.37 4.17
N LEU A 30 11.26 -2.52 3.47
CA LEU A 30 12.18 -2.69 2.34
C LEU A 30 11.87 -1.70 1.21
N PHE A 31 10.60 -1.51 0.88
CA PHE A 31 10.17 -0.57 -0.16
C PHE A 31 10.58 0.88 0.17
N PHE A 32 10.29 1.37 1.39
CA PHE A 32 10.66 2.73 1.78
C PHE A 32 12.16 2.93 1.90
N ASN A 33 12.91 1.92 2.37
CA ASN A 33 14.38 1.99 2.40
C ASN A 33 14.96 2.09 0.99
N ALA A 34 14.44 1.33 0.02
CA ALA A 34 14.90 1.42 -1.37
C ALA A 34 14.70 2.83 -1.96
N LEU A 35 13.58 3.49 -1.67
CA LEU A 35 13.36 4.89 -2.07
C LEU A 35 14.37 5.84 -1.42
N LYS A 36 14.64 5.65 -0.13
CA LYS A 36 15.61 6.46 0.62
C LYS A 36 17.04 6.27 0.09
N GLU A 37 17.42 5.04 -0.24
CA GLU A 37 18.75 4.68 -0.74
C GLU A 37 19.08 5.38 -2.07
N ILE A 38 18.08 5.58 -2.94
CA ILE A 38 18.25 6.33 -4.19
C ILE A 38 18.08 7.84 -4.03
N GLY A 39 17.85 8.33 -2.81
CA GLY A 39 17.70 9.76 -2.51
C GLY A 39 16.37 10.36 -2.94
N TYR A 40 15.30 9.57 -3.03
CA TYR A 40 13.96 10.09 -3.33
C TYR A 40 13.44 10.96 -2.17
N ASP A 41 13.05 12.20 -2.45
CA ASP A 41 12.67 13.23 -1.47
C ASP A 41 11.34 13.93 -1.78
N ASP A 42 10.50 13.33 -2.63
CA ASP A 42 9.23 13.89 -3.10
C ASP A 42 8.01 13.12 -2.54
N VAL A 43 6.82 13.44 -3.05
CA VAL A 43 5.52 12.96 -2.57
C VAL A 43 5.31 11.45 -2.80
N LEU A 44 5.01 10.73 -1.71
CA LEU A 44 4.44 9.38 -1.77
C LEU A 44 2.91 9.44 -1.91
N SER A 45 2.41 9.32 -3.13
CA SER A 45 0.97 9.30 -3.43
C SER A 45 0.33 7.93 -3.14
N ILE A 46 -0.95 7.94 -2.78
CA ILE A 46 -1.75 6.72 -2.54
C ILE A 46 -2.90 6.66 -3.55
N GLU A 47 -2.97 5.55 -4.28
CA GLU A 47 -4.11 5.15 -5.09
C GLU A 47 -4.72 3.89 -4.49
N ASN A 48 -5.96 3.99 -3.98
CA ASN A 48 -6.62 2.88 -3.31
C ASN A 48 -7.72 2.27 -4.20
N GLU A 49 -7.50 1.04 -4.65
CA GLU A 49 -8.46 0.26 -5.45
C GLU A 49 -8.95 -1.02 -4.72
N ASP A 50 -8.90 -1.01 -3.39
CA ASP A 50 -9.39 -2.13 -2.56
C ASP A 50 -10.91 -2.33 -2.77
N PRO A 51 -11.37 -3.48 -3.30
CA PRO A 51 -12.79 -3.69 -3.59
C PRO A 51 -13.62 -4.07 -2.35
N TYR A 52 -12.98 -4.28 -1.20
CA TYR A 52 -13.60 -4.63 0.08
C TYR A 52 -13.52 -3.49 1.09
N ASP A 53 -13.12 -2.30 0.65
CA ASP A 53 -13.05 -1.07 1.44
C ASP A 53 -13.63 0.09 0.64
N THR A 54 -13.88 1.22 1.30
CA THR A 54 -14.27 2.45 0.59
C THR A 54 -13.02 3.19 0.11
N PHE A 55 -13.14 3.95 -0.98
CA PHE A 55 -12.04 4.74 -1.51
C PHE A 55 -11.44 5.69 -0.47
N GLU A 56 -12.28 6.44 0.23
CA GLU A 56 -11.86 7.44 1.22
C GLU A 56 -11.24 6.77 2.46
N GLN A 57 -11.94 5.82 3.08
CA GLN A 57 -11.45 5.17 4.29
C GLN A 57 -10.18 4.35 4.02
N GLY A 58 -10.14 3.61 2.90
CA GLY A 58 -8.97 2.86 2.50
C GLY A 58 -7.75 3.76 2.26
N THR A 59 -7.94 4.93 1.65
CA THR A 59 -6.86 5.91 1.48
C THR A 59 -6.33 6.42 2.82
N ILE A 60 -7.23 6.75 3.76
CA ILE A 60 -6.86 7.20 5.11
C ILE A 60 -6.11 6.11 5.87
N ASP A 61 -6.59 4.86 5.81
CA ASP A 61 -5.98 3.72 6.48
C ASP A 61 -4.60 3.40 5.89
N ALA A 62 -4.46 3.42 4.56
CA ALA A 62 -3.18 3.26 3.88
C ALA A 62 -2.17 4.34 4.32
N ALA A 63 -2.59 5.60 4.37
CA ALA A 63 -1.74 6.71 4.80
C ALA A 63 -1.26 6.54 6.25
N LYS A 64 -2.19 6.20 7.16
CA LYS A 64 -1.88 5.95 8.57
C LYS A 64 -0.89 4.81 8.74
N TYR A 65 -1.11 3.71 8.01
CA TYR A 65 -0.22 2.55 8.07
C TYR A 65 1.17 2.88 7.52
N ALA A 66 1.26 3.52 6.35
CA ALA A 66 2.54 3.93 5.76
C ALA A 66 3.34 4.87 6.68
N LEU A 67 2.68 5.88 7.27
CA LEU A 67 3.30 6.77 8.26
C LEU A 67 3.80 6.02 9.50
N THR A 68 3.04 5.01 9.95
CA THR A 68 3.45 4.17 11.07
C THR A 68 4.73 3.40 10.75
N VAL A 69 4.83 2.79 9.56
CA VAL A 69 6.04 2.09 9.13
C VAL A 69 7.22 3.05 8.98
N LEU A 70 7.04 4.19 8.30
CA LEU A 70 8.08 5.21 8.13
C LEU A 70 8.63 5.71 9.48
N SER A 71 7.77 5.87 10.49
CA SER A 71 8.18 6.30 11.84
C SER A 71 9.09 5.31 12.57
N LYS A 72 9.10 4.04 12.14
CA LYS A 72 10.00 3.00 12.67
C LYS A 72 11.37 3.03 11.98
N ILE A 73 11.40 3.41 10.70
CA ILE A 73 12.62 3.47 9.87
C ILE A 73 13.48 4.67 10.25
N THR A 74 12.87 5.83 10.50
CA THR A 74 13.59 7.09 10.78
C THR A 74 14.25 7.16 12.16
N LYS A 75 14.02 6.17 13.03
CA LYS A 75 14.60 6.11 14.38
C LYS A 75 15.92 5.35 14.46
N ASN A 76 16.40 4.79 13.35
CA ASN A 76 17.70 4.14 13.23
C ASN A 76 18.66 5.01 12.41
#